data_AF-A0A5E4PWW8-F1
#
_entry.id   AF-A0A5E4PWW8-F1
#
_cell.length_a   1.000
_cell.length_b   1.000
_cell.length_c   1.000
_cell.angle_alpha   90.00
_cell.angle_beta   90.00
_cell.angle_gamma   90.00
#
_symmetry.space_group_name_H-M   'P 1'
#
loop_
_entity.id
_entity.type
_entity.pdbx_description
1 polymer ?
#
loop_
_entity_poly.entity_id
_entity_poly.type
_entity_poly.pdbx_seq_one_letter_code
_entity_poly.pdbx_strand_id
1 'polypeptide(L)'
;MVIDENEARLRVRYPLNCEKRRNYKFDIAAVGCDGSYSNTVPVHITVTDVNEFPPVFSQATYVRSIDEGKIYDEILRVEATDRDCTPRYGDICKYEIITDRSQPFAINSEGGYCASKR
;
A
#
# COMPACT_ATOMS: atom_id res chain seq x y z
N MET A 1 -8.83 -17.41 35.79
CA MET A 1 -7.41 -17.69 35.50
C MET A 1 -7.31 -19.17 35.25
N VAL A 2 -7.42 -19.60 33.99
CA VAL A 2 -7.26 -21.01 33.61
C VAL A 2 -5.84 -21.12 33.08
N ILE A 3 -5.00 -21.81 33.84
CA ILE A 3 -3.60 -22.08 33.50
C ILE A 3 -3.60 -23.49 32.94
N ASP A 4 -3.34 -23.64 31.65
CA ASP A 4 -2.90 -24.92 31.09
C ASP A 4 -1.41 -24.99 31.42
N GLU A 5 -1.01 -25.92 32.29
CA GLU A 5 0.22 -25.82 33.09
C GLU A 5 1.54 -25.87 32.29
N ASN A 6 1.49 -26.09 30.97
CA ASN A 6 2.67 -26.13 30.08
C ASN A 6 2.55 -25.30 28.78
N GLU A 7 1.58 -24.38 28.66
CA GLU A 7 1.45 -23.54 27.47
C GLU A 7 2.01 -22.11 27.65
N ALA A 8 2.84 -21.68 26.70
CA ALA A 8 3.24 -20.29 26.55
C ALA A 8 2.41 -19.60 25.46
N ARG A 9 1.85 -18.42 25.75
CA ARG A 9 1.09 -17.61 24.79
C ARG A 9 1.91 -16.41 24.33
N LEU A 10 2.17 -16.33 23.03
CA LEU A 10 2.77 -15.15 22.44
C LEU A 10 1.75 -13.99 22.40
N ARG A 11 2.18 -12.79 22.81
CA ARG A 11 1.36 -11.58 22.78
C ARG A 11 2.16 -10.42 22.22
N VAL A 12 1.44 -9.54 21.55
CA VAL A 12 1.98 -8.28 21.05
C VAL A 12 2.18 -7.31 22.23
N ARG A 13 3.35 -6.65 22.29
CA ARG A 13 3.63 -5.62 23.31
C ARG A 13 3.27 -4.20 22.88
N TYR A 14 3.30 -3.92 21.57
CA TYR A 14 3.02 -2.61 20.98
C TYR A 14 2.21 -2.77 19.69
N PRO A 15 1.37 -1.80 19.31
CA PRO A 15 0.64 -1.84 18.05
C PRO A 15 1.57 -2.18 16.87
N LEU A 16 1.19 -3.19 16.10
CA LEU A 16 1.88 -3.53 14.85
C LEU A 16 1.39 -2.60 13.75
N ASN A 17 2.29 -2.22 12.84
CA ASN A 17 1.97 -1.38 11.69
C ASN A 17 2.69 -1.96 10.47
N CYS A 18 1.93 -2.21 9.39
CA CYS A 18 2.44 -2.91 8.22
C CYS A 18 3.44 -2.03 7.46
N GLU A 19 3.13 -0.75 7.32
CA GLU A 19 3.87 0.29 6.60
C GLU A 19 5.28 0.47 7.17
N LYS A 20 5.44 0.25 8.48
CA LYS A 20 6.73 0.25 9.17
C LYS A 20 7.44 -1.09 9.08
N ARG A 21 6.73 -2.18 9.38
CA ARG A 21 7.31 -3.53 9.37
C ARG A 21 6.25 -4.62 9.26
N ARG A 22 6.17 -5.20 8.07
CA ARG A 22 5.25 -6.31 7.75
C ARG A 22 5.67 -7.66 8.33
N ASN A 23 6.97 -7.96 8.37
CA ASN A 23 7.44 -9.31 8.69
C ASN A 23 8.37 -9.36 9.91
N TYR A 24 8.11 -10.31 10.79
CA TYR A 24 8.94 -10.63 11.96
C TYR A 24 9.38 -12.08 11.88
N LYS A 25 10.66 -12.31 12.15
CA LYS A 25 11.26 -13.64 12.25
C LYS A 25 12.14 -13.68 13.48
N PHE A 26 11.93 -14.67 14.33
CA PHE A 26 12.71 -14.89 15.54
C PHE A 26 12.57 -16.34 15.98
N ASP A 27 13.52 -16.80 16.78
CA ASP A 27 13.52 -18.16 17.29
C ASP A 27 13.01 -18.20 18.73
N ILE A 28 12.38 -19.31 19.10
CA ILE A 28 12.00 -19.62 20.48
C ILE A 28 12.68 -20.92 20.93
N ALA A 29 13.04 -21.00 22.20
CA ALA A 29 13.55 -22.21 22.85
C ALA A 29 12.93 -22.32 24.24
N ALA A 30 12.71 -23.56 24.70
CA ALA A 30 12.38 -23.84 26.09
C ALA A 30 13.66 -23.84 26.94
N VAL A 31 13.55 -23.41 28.20
CA VAL A 31 14.65 -23.39 29.15
C VAL A 31 14.29 -24.31 30.32
N GLY A 32 15.13 -25.32 30.56
CA GLY A 32 14.97 -26.25 31.68
C GLY A 32 15.34 -25.61 33.02
N CYS A 33 14.89 -26.22 34.12
CA CYS A 33 15.24 -25.75 35.47
C CYS A 33 16.74 -25.83 35.77
N ASP A 34 17.48 -26.66 35.03
CA ASP A 34 18.94 -26.79 35.07
C ASP A 34 19.65 -25.72 34.21
N GLY A 35 18.90 -24.84 33.56
CA GLY A 35 19.42 -23.80 32.66
C GLY A 35 19.76 -24.30 31.26
N SER A 36 19.50 -25.57 30.93
CA SER A 36 19.69 -26.08 29.59
C SER A 36 18.66 -25.52 28.62
N TYR A 37 19.07 -25.28 27.37
CA TYR A 37 18.17 -24.86 26.29
C TYR A 37 17.73 -26.07 25.47
N SER A 38 16.48 -26.06 25.01
CA SER A 38 16.04 -26.94 23.92
C SER A 38 16.66 -26.51 22.59
N ASN A 39 16.41 -27.30 21.54
CA ASN A 39 16.55 -26.82 20.17
C ASN A 39 15.66 -25.58 19.95
N THR A 40 16.10 -24.71 19.04
CA THR A 40 15.33 -23.53 18.63
C THR A 40 14.29 -23.88 17.57
N VAL A 41 13.16 -23.18 17.62
CA VAL A 41 12.09 -23.25 16.62
C VAL A 41 11.86 -21.86 16.04
N PRO A 42 11.88 -21.69 14.70
CA PRO A 42 11.62 -20.40 14.07
C PRO A 42 10.13 -20.05 14.10
N VAL A 43 9.84 -18.80 14.45
CA VAL A 43 8.51 -18.20 14.42
C VAL A 43 8.48 -17.11 13.36
N HIS A 44 7.51 -17.18 12.45
CA HIS A 44 7.27 -16.18 11.43
C HIS A 44 5.92 -15.51 11.66
N ILE A 45 5.91 -14.18 11.77
CA ILE A 45 4.69 -13.38 11.91
C ILE A 45 4.61 -12.39 10.75
N THR A 46 3.49 -12.43 10.05
CA THR A 46 3.14 -11.48 8.99
C THR A 46 2.01 -10.58 9.49
N VAL A 47 2.25 -9.27 9.50
CA VAL A 47 1.23 -8.26 9.80
C VAL A 47 0.31 -8.14 8.59
N THR A 48 -0.99 -8.27 8.81
CA THR A 48 -2.00 -8.02 7.78
C THR A 48 -2.20 -6.52 7.62
N ASP A 49 -2.28 -6.11 6.36
CA ASP A 49 -2.47 -4.72 5.98
C ASP A 49 -3.91 -4.25 6.21
N VAL A 50 -4.07 -2.96 6.46
CA VAL A 50 -5.36 -2.25 6.55
C VAL A 50 -5.23 -0.93 5.80
N ASN A 51 -6.31 -0.47 5.18
CA ASN A 51 -6.28 0.81 4.45
C ASN A 51 -6.24 1.97 5.47
N GLU A 52 -5.06 2.56 5.66
CA GLU A 52 -4.84 3.70 6.57
C GLU A 52 -4.75 5.01 5.80
N PHE A 53 -4.30 4.98 4.54
CA PHE A 53 -4.00 6.16 3.76
C PHE A 53 -4.83 6.23 2.47
N PRO A 54 -5.27 7.44 2.07
CA PRO A 54 -5.86 7.63 0.76
C PRO A 54 -4.78 7.91 -0.30
N PRO A 55 -5.07 7.67 -1.60
CA PRO A 55 -4.19 8.09 -2.69
C PRO A 55 -3.94 9.61 -2.69
N VAL A 56 -2.69 9.98 -2.98
CA VAL A 56 -2.25 11.38 -3.07
C VAL A 56 -1.58 11.62 -4.43
N PHE A 57 -2.03 12.65 -5.15
CA PHE A 57 -1.39 13.08 -6.39
C PHE A 57 0.02 13.62 -6.16
N SER A 58 0.92 13.37 -7.10
CA SER A 58 2.31 13.83 -7.05
C SER A 58 2.44 15.36 -7.13
N GLN A 59 1.43 16.04 -7.72
CA GLN A 59 1.38 17.51 -7.81
C GLN A 59 0.01 18.02 -7.35
N ALA A 60 0.02 19.16 -6.66
CA ALA A 60 -1.22 19.85 -6.27
C ALA A 60 -1.96 20.47 -7.47
N THR A 61 -1.24 20.76 -8.56
CA THR A 61 -1.81 21.29 -9.80
C THR A 61 -0.96 20.86 -10.99
N TYR A 62 -1.62 20.36 -12.03
CA TYR A 62 -0.99 20.01 -13.30
C TYR A 62 -1.36 21.08 -14.34
N VAL A 63 -0.35 21.77 -14.88
CA VAL A 63 -0.56 22.87 -15.86
C VAL A 63 0.18 22.54 -17.15
N ARG A 64 -0.51 22.68 -18.28
CA ARG A 64 0.06 22.53 -19.62
C ARG A 64 -0.56 23.52 -20.59
N SER A 65 0.28 24.14 -21.41
CA SER A 65 -0.14 24.90 -22.59
C SER A 65 -0.02 24.02 -23.84
N ILE A 66 -1.02 24.10 -24.72
CA ILE A 66 -1.08 23.37 -25.99
C ILE A 66 -1.31 24.36 -27.13
N ASP A 67 -0.81 24.02 -28.31
CA ASP A 67 -0.99 24.79 -29.53
C ASP A 67 -2.30 24.38 -30.20
N GLU A 68 -3.07 25.36 -30.66
CA GLU A 68 -4.27 25.10 -31.45
C GLU A 68 -3.92 24.38 -32.76
N GLY A 69 -4.76 23.42 -33.16
CA GLY A 69 -4.61 22.68 -34.42
C GLY A 69 -3.52 21.61 -34.41
N LYS A 70 -2.77 21.44 -33.31
CA LYS A 70 -1.77 20.39 -33.15
C LYS A 70 -2.39 19.13 -32.54
N ILE A 71 -2.07 17.97 -33.11
CA ILE A 71 -2.46 16.68 -32.55
C ILE A 71 -1.39 16.24 -31.55
N TYR A 72 -1.83 15.88 -30.35
CA TYR A 72 -1.00 15.31 -29.30
C TYR A 72 -1.46 13.89 -29.03
N ASP A 73 -0.52 12.94 -28.98
CA ASP A 73 -0.80 11.57 -28.55
C ASP A 73 -1.10 11.53 -27.04
N GLU A 74 -0.38 12.36 -26.27
CA GLU A 74 -0.58 12.58 -24.84
C GLU A 74 -0.34 14.07 -24.52
N ILE A 75 -1.28 14.69 -23.79
CA ILE A 75 -1.15 16.11 -23.39
C ILE A 75 -0.41 16.23 -22.06
N LEU A 76 -0.79 15.42 -21.08
CA LEU A 76 -0.22 15.40 -19.75
C LEU A 76 -0.41 14.01 -19.11
N ARG A 77 0.46 13.70 -18.17
CA ARG A 77 0.34 12.54 -17.30
C ARG A 77 0.14 12.98 -15.86
N VAL A 78 -0.84 12.37 -15.18
CA VAL A 78 -0.98 12.49 -13.73
C VAL A 78 -0.52 11.21 -13.07
N GLU A 79 -0.05 11.35 -11.83
CA GLU A 79 0.41 10.24 -11.02
C GLU A 79 -0.08 10.47 -9.60
N ALA A 80 -0.54 9.39 -8.97
CA ALA A 80 -0.87 9.35 -7.56
C ALA A 80 -0.14 8.17 -6.91
N THR A 81 0.08 8.29 -5.60
CA THR A 81 0.67 7.24 -4.78
C THR A 81 -0.18 7.04 -3.55
N ASP A 82 -0.37 5.79 -3.17
CA ASP A 82 -0.92 5.40 -1.88
C ASP A 82 0.20 4.70 -1.10
N ARG A 83 0.27 4.97 0.21
CA ARG A 83 1.38 4.55 1.05
C ARG A 83 1.04 3.35 1.95
N ASP A 84 -0.12 2.74 1.75
CA ASP A 84 -0.47 1.47 2.40
C ASP A 84 0.51 0.35 1.99
N CYS A 85 0.72 -0.57 2.92
CA CYS A 85 1.82 -1.54 2.90
C CYS A 85 1.75 -2.58 1.77
N THR A 86 0.56 -2.91 1.27
CA THR A 86 0.37 -3.95 0.26
C THR A 86 -0.34 -3.41 -0.98
N PRO A 87 -0.10 -4.03 -2.17
CA PRO A 87 -0.77 -3.63 -3.42
C PRO A 87 -2.29 -3.57 -3.34
N ARG A 88 -2.90 -4.38 -2.45
CA ARG A 88 -4.35 -4.39 -2.26
C ARG A 88 -4.91 -3.01 -1.89
N TYR A 89 -4.16 -2.23 -1.13
CA TYR A 89 -4.57 -0.90 -0.68
C TYR A 89 -3.66 0.21 -1.24
N GLY A 90 -2.38 -0.10 -1.48
CA GLY A 90 -1.38 0.84 -2.02
C GLY A 90 -1.41 1.05 -3.54
N ASP A 91 -2.07 0.18 -4.31
CA ASP A 91 -2.13 0.35 -5.78
C ASP A 91 -3.25 1.31 -6.21
N ILE A 92 -2.94 2.18 -7.16
CA ILE A 92 -3.93 3.04 -7.79
C ILE A 92 -4.76 2.24 -8.80
N CYS A 93 -6.06 2.10 -8.53
CA CYS A 93 -6.95 1.29 -9.37
C CYS A 93 -7.34 1.96 -10.70
N LYS A 94 -7.58 3.28 -10.70
CA LYS A 94 -7.93 4.05 -11.90
C LYS A 94 -7.83 5.56 -11.67
N TYR A 95 -7.76 6.30 -12.77
CA TYR A 95 -7.99 7.74 -12.83
C TYR A 95 -9.28 8.04 -13.58
N GLU A 96 -9.98 9.11 -13.20
CA GLU A 96 -11.24 9.52 -13.84
C GLU A 96 -11.39 11.04 -13.80
N ILE A 97 -11.89 11.62 -14.90
CA ILE A 97 -12.34 13.01 -14.95
C ILE A 97 -13.76 13.05 -14.40
N ILE A 98 -13.94 13.70 -13.25
CA ILE A 98 -15.23 13.76 -12.54
C ILE A 98 -16.10 14.96 -12.95
N THR A 99 -15.58 15.88 -13.76
CA THR A 99 -16.31 17.03 -14.29
C THR A 99 -17.15 16.65 -15.52
N ASP A 100 -17.96 17.60 -16.00
CA ASP A 100 -18.85 17.42 -17.14
C ASP A 100 -18.16 16.69 -18.32
N ARG A 101 -18.78 15.58 -18.75
CA ARG A 101 -18.31 14.75 -19.86
C ARG A 101 -18.45 15.44 -21.22
N SER A 102 -18.99 16.66 -21.26
CA SER A 102 -19.03 17.52 -22.46
C SER A 102 -17.66 18.09 -22.86
N GLN A 103 -16.65 18.00 -21.99
CA GLN A 103 -15.29 18.46 -22.28
C GLN A 103 -14.63 17.61 -23.39
N PRO A 104 -13.81 18.19 -24.28
CA PRO A 104 -13.20 17.50 -25.43
C PRO A 104 -12.01 16.60 -25.03
N PHE A 105 -12.08 15.98 -23.87
CA PHE A 105 -10.93 15.57 -23.08
C PHE A 105 -11.19 14.26 -22.35
N ALA A 106 -10.22 13.35 -22.39
CA ALA A 106 -10.34 12.03 -21.78
C ALA A 106 -9.05 11.66 -21.03
N ILE A 107 -9.21 10.91 -19.94
CA ILE A 107 -8.11 10.28 -19.21
C ILE A 107 -8.27 8.76 -19.29
N ASN A 108 -7.17 8.05 -19.52
CA ASN A 108 -7.16 6.60 -19.42
C ASN A 108 -7.05 6.17 -17.94
N SER A 109 -7.26 4.87 -17.67
CA SER A 109 -7.19 4.32 -16.32
C SER A 109 -5.78 4.34 -15.72
N GLU A 110 -4.74 4.60 -16.52
CA GLU A 110 -3.33 4.63 -16.10
C GLU A 110 -2.81 6.04 -15.79
N GLY A 111 -3.66 7.07 -15.95
CA GLY A 111 -3.32 8.47 -15.64
C GLY A 111 -2.76 9.26 -16.82
N GLY A 112 -2.72 8.67 -18.01
CA GLY A 112 -2.39 9.35 -19.26
C GLY A 112 -3.61 10.04 -19.86
N TYR A 113 -3.42 11.25 -20.38
CA TYR A 113 -4.48 12.05 -20.98
C TYR A 113 -4.41 12.05 -22.51
N CYS A 114 -5.46 11.57 -23.15
CA CYS A 114 -5.58 11.58 -24.62
C CYS A 114 -6.54 12.70 -25.05
N ALA A 115 -6.10 13.50 -26.03
CA ALA A 115 -7.00 14.43 -26.71
C ALA A 115 -8.05 13.64 -27.50
N SER A 116 -9.34 13.94 -27.32
CA SER A 116 -10.39 13.35 -28.15
C SER A 116 -10.23 13.89 -29.58
N LYS A 117 -10.03 12.99 -30.55
CA LYS A 117 -10.08 13.33 -31.97
C LYS A 117 -11.52 13.70 -32.34
N ARG A 118 -11.72 14.90 -32.87
CA ARG A 118 -12.86 15.19 -33.75
C ARG A 118 -12.58 14.64 -35.13
#